data_AF-A0A367Y8L4-F1
#
_entry.id   AF-A0A367Y8L4-F1
#
_cell.length_a   1.000
_cell.length_b   1.000
_cell.length_c   1.000
_cell.angle_alpha   90.00
_cell.angle_beta   90.00
_cell.angle_gamma   90.00
#
_symmetry.space_group_name_H-M   'P 1'
#
loop_
_entity.id
_entity.type
_entity.pdbx_description
1 polymer ?
#
loop_
_entity_poly.entity_id
_entity_poly.type
_entity_poly.pdbx_seq_one_letter_code
_entity_poly.pdbx_strand_id
1 'polypeptide(L)'
;MLDQLSTTRFRRVLRPLLSKIHALNDLYSKNPLVFDFDISQVDINHRCNAQQQRQTRQTRPSKLRKLEEEPIPDFYDPKSADDRLRSLRLFISPELYKSYTELFHIVKSILCLLKPEKQQHAWKLSSRCAFEIGKEMAESTRTTYYRLNNVSLFDPSLVSESIREINEELYEDLDDWMREEMEPACVTDNYTRELFAGYIVRLIVIHSQTTLYMFVPVLMHWLQLQGAFLHQLGAFLGDEYFRFPHVSTTNVEELNGLAFGDMLLVFWSLYAVNYWAPFMNARVLLEMVAHKISFGVFGELEVVLGLRGGYYREQVYCIYQYDKNTNIIVMMMVNIMQHARKKLASYEEAYGHFKEIYRLVLEVVRNWLPYYNRRFRDNRVMFESIAQLRGYMMPKLEILCDQGDQYMKLYVNSKGFFRTVDVIGCYCTMPDNKPNISSVDKVAKVAVKLGFDNTDFLYWLHEDT
;
A
#
# COMPACT_ATOMS: atom_id res chain seq x y z
N MET A 1 -38.24 -15.79 -16.27
CA MET A 1 -38.36 -14.59 -15.43
C MET A 1 -38.60 -14.99 -13.97
N LEU A 2 -37.76 -15.83 -13.35
CA LEU A 2 -38.11 -16.46 -12.06
C LEU A 2 -36.95 -16.65 -11.07
N ASP A 3 -35.82 -15.94 -11.20
CA ASP A 3 -34.76 -16.03 -10.18
C ASP A 3 -33.88 -14.76 -10.08
N GLN A 4 -34.53 -13.60 -10.05
CA GLN A 4 -33.86 -12.34 -9.66
C GLN A 4 -33.78 -12.29 -8.13
N LEU A 5 -32.58 -12.11 -7.60
CA LEU A 5 -32.35 -11.91 -6.17
C LEU A 5 -33.00 -10.58 -5.77
N SER A 6 -34.13 -10.63 -5.07
CA SER A 6 -34.81 -9.39 -4.64
C SER A 6 -33.98 -8.64 -3.59
N THR A 7 -34.11 -7.31 -3.58
CA THR A 7 -33.48 -6.41 -2.59
C THR A 7 -33.79 -6.84 -1.16
N THR A 8 -35.04 -7.24 -0.88
CA THR A 8 -35.47 -7.76 0.42
C THR A 8 -34.72 -9.03 0.82
N ARG A 9 -34.54 -9.97 -0.11
CA ARG A 9 -33.80 -11.22 0.14
C ARG A 9 -32.33 -10.92 0.37
N PHE A 10 -31.75 -10.02 -0.42
CA PHE A 10 -30.36 -9.59 -0.27
C PHE A 10 -30.09 -8.93 1.08
N ARG A 11 -30.92 -7.96 1.50
CA ARG A 11 -30.79 -7.31 2.82
C ARG A 11 -30.83 -8.32 3.96
N ARG A 12 -31.72 -9.32 3.89
CA ARG A 12 -31.81 -10.37 4.91
C ARG A 12 -30.52 -11.18 5.04
N VAL A 13 -29.85 -11.49 3.94
CA VAL A 13 -28.59 -12.23 3.96
C VAL A 13 -27.38 -11.34 4.23
N LEU A 14 -27.49 -10.03 4.01
CA LEU A 14 -26.45 -9.05 4.31
C LEU A 14 -26.38 -8.69 5.81
N ARG A 15 -27.51 -8.69 6.53
CA ARG A 15 -27.57 -8.35 7.98
C ARG A 15 -26.52 -9.07 8.84
N PRO A 16 -26.31 -10.40 8.71
CA PRO A 16 -25.26 -11.09 9.46
C PRO A 16 -23.85 -10.57 9.16
N LEU A 17 -23.56 -10.18 7.92
CA LEU A 17 -22.27 -9.60 7.52
C LEU A 17 -22.05 -8.24 8.20
N LEU A 18 -23.03 -7.33 8.07
CA LEU A 18 -22.96 -6.01 8.71
C LEU A 18 -22.83 -6.13 10.23
N SER A 19 -23.63 -6.99 10.86
CA SER A 19 -23.55 -7.22 12.31
C SER A 19 -22.16 -7.74 12.73
N LYS A 20 -21.57 -8.67 11.97
CA LYS A 20 -20.24 -9.21 12.29
C LYS A 20 -19.13 -8.17 12.09
N ILE A 21 -19.19 -7.37 11.02
CA ILE A 21 -18.25 -6.27 10.78
C ILE A 21 -18.36 -5.22 11.89
N HIS A 22 -19.57 -4.82 12.28
CA HIS A 22 -19.78 -3.86 13.37
C HIS A 22 -19.28 -4.40 14.72
N ALA A 23 -19.45 -5.70 14.98
CA ALA A 23 -18.87 -6.33 16.17
C ALA A 23 -17.33 -6.34 16.14
N LEU A 24 -16.71 -6.53 14.96
CA LEU A 24 -15.26 -6.42 14.81
C LEU A 24 -14.78 -4.99 15.00
N ASN A 25 -15.49 -4.00 14.46
CA ASN A 25 -15.19 -2.59 14.63
C ASN A 25 -15.33 -2.14 16.10
N ASP A 26 -16.33 -2.65 16.81
CA ASP A 26 -16.47 -2.47 18.26
C ASP A 26 -15.30 -3.11 19.04
N LEU A 27 -14.86 -4.30 18.63
CA LEU A 27 -13.70 -4.94 19.25
C LEU A 27 -12.42 -4.15 18.98
N TYR A 28 -12.22 -3.64 17.76
CA TYR A 28 -11.08 -2.82 17.39
C TYR A 28 -11.06 -1.48 18.14
N SER A 29 -12.22 -0.83 18.28
CA SER A 29 -12.32 0.43 19.03
C SER A 29 -11.94 0.27 20.50
N LYS A 30 -12.30 -0.87 21.11
CA LYS A 30 -11.99 -1.18 22.51
C LYS A 30 -10.58 -1.73 22.70
N ASN A 31 -10.10 -2.56 21.79
CA ASN A 31 -8.82 -3.28 21.90
C ASN A 31 -8.13 -3.40 20.52
N PRO A 32 -7.48 -2.34 20.01
CA PRO A 32 -6.83 -2.37 18.70
C PRO A 32 -5.77 -3.47 18.57
N LEU A 33 -5.00 -3.74 19.64
CA LEU A 33 -3.90 -4.72 19.67
C LEU A 33 -4.34 -6.16 19.34
N VAL A 34 -5.63 -6.48 19.47
CA VAL A 34 -6.19 -7.79 19.09
C VAL A 34 -6.04 -8.03 17.57
N PHE A 35 -5.91 -6.95 16.79
CA PHE A 35 -5.77 -6.94 15.34
C PHE A 35 -4.32 -6.85 14.86
N ASP A 36 -3.35 -6.77 15.79
CA ASP A 36 -1.94 -6.75 15.44
C ASP A 36 -1.54 -8.07 14.78
N PHE A 37 -0.74 -7.94 13.73
CA PHE A 37 -0.12 -9.06 13.04
C PHE A 37 1.30 -9.26 13.59
N ASP A 38 1.59 -10.45 14.12
CA ASP A 38 2.90 -10.75 14.68
C ASP A 38 3.97 -10.94 13.58
N ILE A 39 4.58 -9.82 13.18
CA ILE A 39 5.63 -9.77 12.15
C ILE A 39 6.87 -10.58 12.56
N SER A 40 7.11 -10.76 13.87
CA SER A 40 8.29 -11.49 14.35
C SER A 40 8.27 -12.99 13.99
N GLN A 41 7.09 -13.53 13.67
CA GLN A 41 6.93 -14.91 13.21
C GLN A 41 7.21 -15.09 11.71
N VAL A 42 7.42 -14.00 10.97
CA VAL A 42 7.68 -14.05 9.53
C VAL A 42 9.14 -14.45 9.26
N ASP A 43 9.32 -15.66 8.73
CA ASP A 43 10.62 -16.20 8.31
C ASP A 43 10.90 -15.86 6.83
N ILE A 44 11.73 -14.83 6.61
CA ILE A 44 12.19 -14.44 5.27
C ILE A 44 13.00 -15.56 4.60
N ASN A 45 13.69 -16.40 5.37
CA ASN A 45 14.52 -17.47 4.85
C ASN A 45 13.75 -18.78 4.68
N HIS A 46 12.42 -18.77 4.82
CA HIS A 46 11.59 -19.98 4.76
C HIS A 46 11.88 -20.84 3.54
N ARG A 47 12.04 -20.26 2.35
CA ARG A 47 12.34 -21.01 1.11
C ARG A 47 13.71 -21.72 1.17
N CYS A 48 14.74 -21.04 1.69
CA CYS A 48 16.08 -21.60 1.87
C CYS A 48 16.06 -22.70 2.94
N ASN A 49 15.38 -22.45 4.06
CA ASN A 49 15.22 -23.39 5.17
C ASN A 49 14.45 -24.65 4.75
N ALA A 50 13.36 -24.49 3.98
CA ALA A 50 12.56 -25.60 3.46
C ALA A 50 13.36 -26.49 2.48
N GLN A 51 14.24 -25.90 1.67
CA GLN A 51 15.15 -26.65 0.79
C GLN A 51 16.21 -27.41 1.57
N GLN A 52 16.83 -26.79 2.59
CA GLN A 52 17.80 -27.45 3.46
C GLN A 52 17.18 -28.58 4.29
N GLN A 53 15.96 -28.40 4.81
CA GLN A 53 15.23 -29.44 5.54
C GLN A 53 14.82 -30.62 4.66
N ARG A 54 14.48 -30.38 3.38
CA ARG A 54 14.24 -31.46 2.41
C ARG A 54 15.51 -32.26 2.10
N GLN A 55 16.69 -31.63 2.16
CA GLN A 55 17.98 -32.31 2.01
C GLN A 55 18.40 -33.08 3.28
N THR A 56 18.11 -32.56 4.48
CA THR A 56 18.45 -33.25 5.75
C THR A 56 17.45 -34.32 6.19
N ARG A 57 16.18 -34.26 5.75
CA ARG A 57 15.17 -35.29 6.08
C ARG A 57 15.32 -36.61 5.31
N GLN A 58 16.29 -36.73 4.40
CA GLN A 58 16.58 -38.02 3.74
C GLN A 58 17.31 -39.05 4.63
N THR A 59 17.63 -38.73 5.90
CA THR A 59 18.48 -39.64 6.71
C THR A 59 17.95 -40.15 8.04
N ARG A 60 16.76 -39.80 8.56
CA ARG A 60 16.24 -40.45 9.79
C ARG A 60 14.72 -40.57 9.88
N PRO A 61 14.16 -41.79 10.01
CA PRO A 61 12.80 -41.98 10.48
C PRO A 61 12.81 -41.95 12.01
N SER A 62 12.25 -40.91 12.63
CA SER A 62 11.95 -40.95 14.07
C SER A 62 10.44 -40.98 14.27
N LYS A 63 10.00 -42.11 14.82
CA LYS A 63 8.66 -42.37 15.34
C LYS A 63 8.50 -41.59 16.65
N LEU A 64 7.50 -40.71 16.72
CA LEU A 64 6.57 -40.57 17.86
C LEU A 64 5.54 -39.48 17.47
N ARG A 65 4.40 -39.88 16.89
CA ARG A 65 3.24 -39.00 16.73
C ARG A 65 2.49 -38.99 18.07
N LYS A 66 2.61 -37.88 18.81
CA LYS A 66 1.66 -37.53 19.87
C LYS A 66 0.35 -37.07 19.22
N LEU A 67 -0.76 -37.30 19.92
CA LEU A 67 -2.14 -37.10 19.48
C LEU A 67 -2.36 -35.83 18.65
N GLU A 68 -3.09 -36.01 17.57
CA GLU A 68 -3.22 -35.15 16.39
C GLU A 68 -3.99 -33.84 16.69
N GLU A 69 -3.26 -32.75 16.94
CA GLU A 69 -3.69 -31.48 16.36
C GLU A 69 -3.34 -31.53 14.87
N GLU A 70 -4.30 -31.19 14.00
CA GLU A 70 -4.04 -31.12 12.56
C GLU A 70 -2.81 -30.23 12.31
N PRO A 71 -1.85 -30.67 11.48
CA PRO A 71 -0.65 -29.91 11.22
C PRO A 71 -1.04 -28.55 10.62
N ILE A 72 -0.53 -27.46 11.22
CA ILE A 72 -0.79 -26.11 10.74
C ILE A 72 -0.29 -26.02 9.29
N PRO A 73 -1.16 -25.60 8.33
CA PRO A 73 -0.77 -25.48 6.92
C PRO A 73 0.34 -24.43 6.70
N ASP A 74 1.04 -24.55 5.57
CA ASP A 74 2.08 -23.59 5.18
C ASP A 74 1.48 -22.20 4.95
N PHE A 75 2.03 -21.20 5.64
CA PHE A 75 1.64 -19.79 5.50
C PHE A 75 2.12 -19.17 4.19
N TYR A 76 3.29 -19.59 3.70
CA TYR A 76 3.97 -18.98 2.55
C TYR A 76 3.47 -19.52 1.22
N ASP A 77 2.97 -20.77 1.22
CA ASP A 77 2.39 -21.43 0.05
C ASP A 77 1.11 -22.22 0.40
N PRO A 78 0.03 -21.53 0.81
CA PRO A 78 -1.22 -22.19 1.17
C PRO A 78 -1.91 -22.70 -0.09
N LYS A 79 -2.36 -23.96 -0.07
CA LYS A 79 -3.00 -24.63 -1.22
C LYS A 79 -4.47 -24.27 -1.41
N SER A 80 -5.13 -23.83 -0.35
CA SER A 80 -6.54 -23.47 -0.34
C SER A 80 -6.79 -22.22 0.50
N ALA A 81 -7.97 -21.63 0.38
CA ALA A 81 -8.38 -20.51 1.21
C ALA A 81 -8.51 -20.92 2.69
N ASP A 82 -9.04 -22.12 2.96
CA ASP A 82 -9.13 -22.67 4.31
C ASP A 82 -7.75 -22.93 4.91
N ASP A 83 -6.76 -23.37 4.11
CA ASP A 83 -5.36 -23.45 4.55
C ASP A 83 -4.76 -22.09 4.88
N ARG A 84 -5.01 -21.09 4.03
CA ARG A 84 -4.56 -19.71 4.23
C ARG A 84 -5.17 -19.12 5.51
N LEU A 85 -6.44 -19.38 5.79
CA LEU A 85 -7.07 -18.95 7.03
C LEU A 85 -6.44 -19.65 8.23
N ARG A 86 -6.31 -20.99 8.19
CA ARG A 86 -5.73 -21.77 9.29
C ARG A 86 -4.28 -21.38 9.61
N SER A 87 -3.47 -21.07 8.60
CA SER A 87 -2.08 -20.65 8.81
C SER A 87 -1.96 -19.26 9.48
N LEU A 88 -2.97 -18.40 9.37
CA LEU A 88 -2.99 -17.11 10.09
C LEU A 88 -3.03 -17.27 11.61
N ARG A 89 -3.45 -18.42 12.15
CA ARG A 89 -3.53 -18.68 13.60
C ARG A 89 -2.21 -18.42 14.33
N LEU A 90 -1.08 -18.50 13.64
CA LEU A 90 0.25 -18.22 14.21
C LEU A 90 0.58 -16.73 14.33
N PHE A 91 -0.14 -15.88 13.59
CA PHE A 91 0.20 -14.46 13.42
C PHE A 91 -0.85 -13.51 14.00
N ILE A 92 -2.04 -14.01 14.34
CA ILE A 92 -3.14 -13.19 14.87
C ILE A 92 -3.68 -13.77 16.18
N SER A 93 -4.38 -12.94 16.94
CA SER A 93 -5.03 -13.37 18.19
C SER A 93 -6.08 -14.49 17.96
N PRO A 94 -6.27 -15.40 18.94
CA PRO A 94 -7.30 -16.44 18.86
C PRO A 94 -8.72 -15.89 18.66
N GLU A 95 -9.03 -14.75 19.28
CA GLU A 95 -10.31 -14.06 19.19
C GLU A 95 -10.58 -13.56 17.76
N LEU A 96 -9.56 -12.96 17.13
CA LEU A 96 -9.66 -12.51 15.74
C LEU A 96 -9.79 -13.68 14.79
N TYR A 97 -8.98 -14.73 14.99
CA TYR A 97 -9.03 -15.94 14.18
C TYR A 97 -10.42 -16.60 14.17
N LYS A 98 -11.03 -16.74 15.36
CA LYS A 98 -12.40 -17.25 15.48
C LYS A 98 -13.39 -16.37 14.70
N SER A 99 -13.27 -15.06 14.83
CA SER A 99 -14.15 -14.12 14.15
C SER A 99 -13.99 -14.14 12.63
N TYR A 100 -12.77 -14.29 12.10
CA TYR A 100 -12.51 -14.48 10.68
C TYR A 100 -13.08 -15.78 10.13
N THR A 101 -13.06 -16.86 10.91
CA THR A 101 -13.65 -18.14 10.51
C THR A 101 -15.16 -18.02 10.33
N GLU A 102 -15.85 -17.42 11.30
CA GLU A 102 -17.29 -17.14 11.22
C GLU A 102 -17.61 -16.21 10.05
N LEU A 103 -16.83 -15.13 9.90
CA LEU A 103 -17.00 -14.16 8.82
C LEU A 103 -16.79 -14.82 7.44
N PHE A 104 -15.83 -15.72 7.31
CA PHE A 104 -15.55 -16.43 6.06
C PHE A 104 -16.77 -17.25 5.61
N HIS A 105 -17.42 -17.95 6.54
CA HIS A 105 -18.65 -18.69 6.23
C HIS A 105 -19.79 -17.76 5.80
N ILE A 106 -20.02 -16.66 6.52
CA ILE A 106 -21.05 -15.67 6.18
C ILE A 106 -20.84 -15.13 4.76
N VAL A 107 -19.62 -14.67 4.46
CA VAL A 107 -19.31 -14.07 3.15
C VAL A 107 -19.40 -15.10 2.03
N LYS A 108 -18.89 -16.33 2.23
CA LYS A 108 -19.03 -17.43 1.26
C LYS A 108 -20.50 -17.67 0.90
N SER A 109 -21.37 -17.78 1.91
CA SER A 109 -22.80 -17.98 1.69
C SER A 109 -23.43 -16.86 0.87
N ILE A 110 -23.12 -15.60 1.18
CA ILE A 110 -23.65 -14.45 0.44
C ILE A 110 -23.16 -14.44 -1.01
N LEU A 111 -21.86 -14.64 -1.24
CA LEU A 111 -21.28 -14.61 -2.59
C LEU A 111 -21.73 -15.80 -3.45
N CYS A 112 -21.97 -16.96 -2.84
CA CYS A 112 -22.58 -18.09 -3.55
C CYS A 112 -24.02 -17.79 -4.01
N LEU A 113 -24.78 -16.96 -3.29
CA LEU A 113 -26.12 -16.53 -3.73
C LEU A 113 -26.07 -15.59 -4.94
N LEU A 114 -24.96 -14.86 -5.14
CA LEU A 114 -24.77 -13.98 -6.30
C LEU A 114 -24.33 -14.72 -7.56
N LYS A 115 -23.87 -15.97 -7.43
CA LYS A 115 -23.37 -16.75 -8.56
C LYS A 115 -24.49 -16.98 -9.58
N PRO A 116 -24.26 -16.67 -10.88
CA PRO A 116 -25.25 -16.92 -11.91
C PRO A 116 -25.44 -18.43 -12.14
N GLU A 117 -26.69 -18.86 -12.34
CA GLU A 117 -27.02 -20.27 -12.61
C GLU A 117 -26.42 -20.78 -13.93
N LYS A 118 -26.30 -19.91 -14.94
CA LYS A 118 -25.67 -20.23 -16.22
C LYS A 118 -24.16 -20.00 -16.12
N GLN A 119 -23.38 -21.05 -16.42
CA GLN A 119 -21.91 -21.06 -16.27
C GLN A 119 -21.15 -20.02 -17.12
N GLN A 120 -21.77 -19.42 -18.14
CA GLN A 120 -21.14 -18.46 -19.05
C GLN A 120 -21.64 -17.02 -18.82
N HIS A 121 -21.53 -16.51 -17.59
CA HIS A 121 -21.67 -15.07 -17.38
C HIS A 121 -20.33 -14.38 -17.70
N ALA A 122 -20.33 -13.55 -18.75
CA ALA A 122 -19.20 -12.72 -19.11
C ALA A 122 -19.40 -11.30 -18.57
N TRP A 123 -18.43 -10.78 -17.84
CA TRP A 123 -18.41 -9.41 -17.35
C TRP A 123 -18.27 -8.44 -18.52
N LYS A 124 -19.39 -7.84 -18.94
CA LYS A 124 -19.43 -6.80 -19.98
C LYS A 124 -19.21 -5.43 -19.36
N LEU A 125 -19.03 -4.41 -20.20
CA LEU A 125 -18.95 -3.02 -19.75
C LEU A 125 -20.16 -2.62 -18.89
N SER A 126 -21.38 -3.02 -19.27
CA SER A 126 -22.59 -2.72 -18.50
C SER A 126 -22.61 -3.39 -17.13
N SER A 127 -22.21 -4.67 -17.03
CA SER A 127 -22.02 -5.36 -15.76
C SER A 127 -20.97 -4.66 -14.89
N ARG A 128 -19.88 -4.16 -15.50
CA ARG A 128 -18.87 -3.40 -14.78
C ARG A 128 -19.40 -2.06 -14.29
N CYS A 129 -20.14 -1.31 -15.11
CA CYS A 129 -20.77 -0.06 -14.67
C CYS A 129 -21.75 -0.31 -13.51
N ALA A 130 -22.55 -1.36 -13.57
CA ALA A 130 -23.44 -1.73 -12.48
C ALA A 130 -22.67 -2.10 -11.20
N PHE A 131 -21.55 -2.80 -11.32
CA PHE A 131 -20.65 -3.05 -10.19
C PHE A 131 -20.09 -1.76 -9.59
N GLU A 132 -19.65 -0.81 -10.42
CA GLU A 132 -19.15 0.50 -9.96
C GLU A 132 -20.24 1.28 -9.23
N ILE A 133 -21.45 1.35 -9.78
CA ILE A 133 -22.62 1.92 -9.12
C ILE A 133 -22.85 1.26 -7.75
N GLY A 134 -22.78 -0.07 -7.70
CA GLY A 134 -22.88 -0.83 -6.46
C GLY A 134 -21.88 -0.43 -5.38
N LYS A 135 -20.66 0.00 -5.75
CA LYS A 135 -19.69 0.51 -4.79
C LYS A 135 -20.12 1.86 -4.22
N GLU A 136 -20.58 2.77 -5.06
CA GLU A 136 -21.11 4.08 -4.64
C GLU A 136 -22.32 3.92 -3.71
N MET A 137 -23.16 2.90 -3.93
CA MET A 137 -24.25 2.55 -3.00
C MET A 137 -23.74 2.25 -1.58
N ALA A 138 -22.62 1.53 -1.46
CA ALA A 138 -22.07 1.22 -0.13
C ALA A 138 -21.53 2.48 0.55
N GLU A 139 -20.87 3.37 -0.18
CA GLU A 139 -20.33 4.62 0.37
C GLU A 139 -21.42 5.63 0.76
N SER A 140 -22.58 5.58 0.08
CA SER A 140 -23.70 6.50 0.30
C SER A 140 -24.78 6.00 1.27
N THR A 141 -24.59 4.84 1.91
CA THR A 141 -25.59 4.26 2.86
C THR A 141 -25.10 4.30 4.30
N ARG A 142 -25.93 4.83 5.22
CA ARG A 142 -25.60 4.97 6.64
C ARG A 142 -25.25 3.63 7.31
N THR A 143 -25.92 2.55 6.92
CA THR A 143 -25.72 1.20 7.48
C THR A 143 -24.31 0.63 7.28
N THR A 144 -23.56 1.15 6.30
CA THR A 144 -22.16 0.78 6.04
C THR A 144 -21.23 1.22 7.18
N TYR A 145 -21.56 2.32 7.85
CA TYR A 145 -20.66 2.99 8.78
C TYR A 145 -20.99 2.67 10.25
N TYR A 146 -19.99 2.19 10.99
CA TYR A 146 -20.14 1.70 12.36
C TYR A 146 -20.58 2.79 13.35
N ARG A 147 -19.85 3.91 13.41
CA ARG A 147 -20.15 5.00 14.35
C ARG A 147 -21.47 5.69 14.02
N LEU A 148 -21.77 5.94 12.75
CA LEU A 148 -23.07 6.51 12.39
C LEU A 148 -24.23 5.60 12.82
N ASN A 149 -24.13 4.29 12.60
CA ASN A 149 -25.17 3.35 13.02
C ASN A 149 -25.33 3.33 14.56
N ASN A 150 -24.24 3.39 15.31
CA ASN A 150 -24.31 3.42 16.78
C ASN A 150 -24.74 4.78 17.35
N VAL A 151 -24.24 5.90 16.83
CA VAL A 151 -24.50 7.23 17.41
C VAL A 151 -25.89 7.74 17.01
N SER A 152 -26.33 7.51 15.78
CA SER A 152 -27.68 7.93 15.34
C SER A 152 -28.80 7.27 16.14
N LEU A 153 -28.58 6.04 16.64
CA LEU A 153 -29.57 5.29 17.41
C LEU A 153 -29.64 5.69 18.89
N PHE A 154 -28.57 6.22 19.47
CA PHE A 154 -28.47 6.39 20.94
C PHE A 154 -28.21 7.83 21.39
N ASP A 155 -27.47 8.65 20.65
CA ASP A 155 -27.26 10.06 21.00
C ASP A 155 -26.85 10.91 19.77
N PRO A 156 -27.82 11.43 19.00
CA PRO A 156 -27.56 12.26 17.82
C PRO A 156 -26.76 13.53 18.12
N SER A 157 -26.71 13.99 19.38
CA SER A 157 -25.99 15.21 19.76
C SER A 157 -24.47 15.03 19.84
N LEU A 158 -23.98 13.79 19.81
CA LEU A 158 -22.55 13.45 19.80
C LEU A 158 -21.92 13.38 18.40
N VAL A 159 -22.72 13.57 17.35
CA VAL A 159 -22.24 13.69 15.97
C VAL A 159 -21.59 15.06 15.81
N SER A 160 -20.31 15.11 15.41
CA SER A 160 -19.65 16.39 15.14
C SER A 160 -20.33 17.10 13.98
N GLU A 161 -20.29 18.44 13.99
CA GLU A 161 -20.90 19.26 12.94
C GLU A 161 -20.44 18.84 11.53
N SER A 162 -19.15 18.51 11.37
CA SER A 162 -18.58 18.00 10.11
C SER A 162 -19.19 16.69 9.63
N ILE A 163 -19.61 15.81 10.55
CA ILE A 163 -20.24 14.52 10.23
C ILE A 163 -21.74 14.72 10.03
N ARG A 164 -22.35 15.72 10.65
CA ARG A 164 -23.80 15.98 10.53
C ARG A 164 -24.18 16.36 9.10
N GLU A 165 -23.43 17.25 8.47
CA GLU A 165 -23.62 17.63 7.07
C GLU A 165 -23.52 16.40 6.14
N ILE A 166 -22.47 15.58 6.31
CA ILE A 166 -22.30 14.35 5.52
C ILE A 166 -23.43 13.35 5.81
N ASN A 167 -23.84 13.19 7.07
CA ASN A 167 -24.89 12.26 7.46
C ASN A 167 -26.26 12.62 6.85
N GLU A 168 -26.56 13.90 6.67
CA GLU A 168 -27.78 14.37 6.00
C GLU A 168 -27.80 14.02 4.50
N GLU A 169 -26.64 13.89 3.86
CA GLU A 169 -26.49 13.49 2.44
C GLU A 169 -26.56 11.97 2.22
N LEU A 170 -26.38 11.15 3.27
CA LEU A 170 -26.42 9.69 3.18
C LEU A 170 -27.84 9.13 3.20
N TYR A 171 -28.10 8.13 2.36
CA TYR A 171 -29.32 7.34 2.36
C TYR A 171 -29.43 6.48 3.63
N GLU A 172 -30.66 6.25 4.10
CA GLU A 172 -30.87 5.46 5.32
C GLU A 172 -30.50 3.99 5.09
N ASP A 173 -31.04 3.38 4.02
CA ASP A 173 -30.69 2.01 3.64
C ASP A 173 -30.61 1.76 2.12
N LEU A 174 -30.38 0.49 1.77
CA LEU A 174 -30.22 0.02 0.40
C LEU A 174 -31.55 -0.05 -0.39
N ASP A 175 -32.70 -0.17 0.27
CA ASP A 175 -34.03 -0.09 -0.37
C ASP A 175 -34.29 1.34 -0.88
N ASP A 176 -33.97 2.39 -0.11
CA ASP A 176 -34.14 3.79 -0.53
C ASP A 176 -33.39 4.03 -1.85
N TRP A 177 -32.12 3.60 -1.87
CA TRP A 177 -31.27 3.72 -3.04
C TRP A 177 -31.80 2.94 -4.25
N MET A 178 -32.20 1.68 -4.05
CA MET A 178 -32.62 0.78 -5.13
C MET A 178 -34.03 1.05 -5.66
N ARG A 179 -34.91 1.68 -4.88
CA ARG A 179 -36.33 1.86 -5.25
C ARG A 179 -36.71 3.30 -5.56
N GLU A 180 -36.13 4.26 -4.85
CA GLU A 180 -36.55 5.66 -4.94
C GLU A 180 -35.67 6.45 -5.92
N GLU A 181 -34.38 6.12 -6.00
CA GLU A 181 -33.41 6.95 -6.73
C GLU A 181 -32.91 6.34 -8.05
N MET A 182 -32.80 5.01 -8.12
CA MET A 182 -32.16 4.38 -9.27
C MET A 182 -33.09 4.26 -10.48
N GLU A 183 -33.12 5.31 -11.31
CA GLU A 183 -33.71 5.27 -12.66
C GLU A 183 -32.63 5.08 -13.75
N PRO A 184 -32.90 4.27 -14.80
CA PRO A 184 -34.13 3.54 -15.06
C PRO A 184 -34.15 2.15 -14.40
N ALA A 185 -35.33 1.70 -13.96
CA ALA A 185 -35.56 0.41 -13.31
C ALA A 185 -35.09 -0.81 -14.14
N CYS A 186 -34.97 -0.66 -15.46
CA CYS A 186 -34.41 -1.72 -16.30
C CYS A 186 -32.93 -2.02 -15.98
N VAL A 187 -32.18 -1.11 -15.34
CA VAL A 187 -30.82 -1.35 -14.89
C VAL A 187 -30.82 -2.12 -13.57
N THR A 188 -31.67 -1.76 -12.60
CA THR A 188 -31.78 -2.48 -11.31
C THR A 188 -32.21 -3.92 -11.54
N ASP A 189 -33.18 -4.15 -12.42
CA ASP A 189 -33.71 -5.48 -12.70
C ASP A 189 -32.70 -6.39 -13.43
N ASN A 190 -31.93 -5.84 -14.37
CA ASN A 190 -31.04 -6.65 -15.21
C ASN A 190 -29.65 -6.88 -14.60
N TYR A 191 -29.18 -5.99 -13.72
CA TYR A 191 -27.82 -6.01 -13.17
C TYR A 191 -27.79 -6.06 -11.63
N THR A 192 -28.88 -6.53 -11.00
CA THR A 192 -29.01 -6.61 -9.54
C THR A 192 -27.84 -7.33 -8.87
N ARG A 193 -27.33 -8.39 -9.50
CA ARG A 193 -26.24 -9.21 -8.94
C ARG A 193 -24.93 -8.44 -8.92
N GLU A 194 -24.64 -7.70 -9.99
CA GLU A 194 -23.44 -6.87 -10.10
C GLU A 194 -23.48 -5.67 -9.17
N LEU A 195 -24.63 -5.00 -9.03
CA LEU A 195 -24.85 -3.93 -8.04
C LEU A 195 -24.54 -4.44 -6.63
N PHE A 196 -25.12 -5.58 -6.23
CA PHE A 196 -24.89 -6.17 -4.92
C PHE A 196 -23.45 -6.69 -4.73
N ALA A 197 -22.81 -7.18 -5.80
CA ALA A 197 -21.41 -7.55 -5.76
C ALA A 197 -20.51 -6.33 -5.49
N GLY A 198 -20.80 -5.19 -6.15
CA GLY A 198 -20.15 -3.90 -5.90
C GLY A 198 -20.30 -3.46 -4.46
N TYR A 199 -21.54 -3.51 -3.94
CA TYR A 199 -21.86 -3.14 -2.57
C TYR A 199 -21.05 -3.96 -1.56
N ILE A 200 -21.02 -5.29 -1.70
CA ILE A 200 -20.27 -6.17 -0.78
C ILE A 200 -18.77 -5.93 -0.86
N VAL A 201 -18.22 -5.79 -2.07
CA VAL A 201 -16.78 -5.54 -2.24
C VAL A 201 -16.40 -4.23 -1.56
N ARG A 202 -17.15 -3.16 -1.79
CA ARG A 202 -16.84 -1.86 -1.19
C ARG A 202 -17.03 -1.88 0.33
N LEU A 203 -18.08 -2.54 0.84
CA LEU A 203 -18.28 -2.76 2.28
C LEU A 203 -17.05 -3.45 2.90
N ILE A 204 -16.56 -4.54 2.30
CA ILE A 204 -15.38 -5.26 2.81
C ILE A 204 -14.12 -4.39 2.74
N VAL A 205 -13.92 -3.64 1.65
CA VAL A 205 -12.74 -2.80 1.45
C VAL A 205 -12.70 -1.61 2.40
N ILE A 206 -13.83 -0.97 2.69
CA ILE A 206 -13.95 0.12 3.67
C ILE A 206 -13.40 -0.30 5.04
N HIS A 207 -13.69 -1.53 5.46
CA HIS A 207 -13.25 -2.07 6.75
C HIS A 207 -11.90 -2.81 6.66
N SER A 208 -11.23 -2.79 5.51
CA SER A 208 -9.96 -3.49 5.30
C SER A 208 -8.78 -2.84 6.02
N GLN A 209 -8.79 -1.52 6.21
CA GLN A 209 -7.70 -0.80 6.88
C GLN A 209 -7.84 -0.79 8.41
N THR A 210 -8.93 -1.34 8.96
CA THR A 210 -9.14 -1.43 10.41
C THR A 210 -9.19 -2.89 10.86
N THR A 211 -10.15 -3.65 10.35
CA THR A 211 -10.51 -4.95 10.93
C THR A 211 -10.37 -6.14 9.99
N LEU A 212 -10.28 -5.92 8.68
CA LEU A 212 -10.33 -7.00 7.69
C LEU A 212 -9.03 -7.18 6.90
N TYR A 213 -7.93 -6.49 7.25
CA TYR A 213 -6.71 -6.45 6.44
C TYR A 213 -6.17 -7.83 6.06
N MET A 214 -6.04 -8.73 7.04
CA MET A 214 -5.56 -10.11 6.83
C MET A 214 -6.66 -11.10 6.42
N PHE A 215 -7.93 -10.70 6.52
CA PHE A 215 -9.06 -11.50 6.06
C PHE A 215 -9.25 -11.40 4.53
N VAL A 216 -9.09 -10.22 3.95
CA VAL A 216 -9.32 -10.00 2.50
C VAL A 216 -8.51 -10.98 1.62
N PRO A 217 -7.22 -11.26 1.88
CA PRO A 217 -6.46 -12.24 1.08
C PRO A 217 -7.00 -13.67 1.14
N VAL A 218 -7.62 -14.08 2.26
CA VAL A 218 -8.32 -15.38 2.38
C VAL A 218 -9.50 -15.41 1.42
N LEU A 219 -10.29 -14.34 1.40
CA LEU A 219 -11.44 -14.22 0.53
C LEU A 219 -11.04 -14.17 -0.95
N MET A 220 -10.00 -13.40 -1.29
CA MET A 220 -9.43 -13.34 -2.64
C MET A 220 -8.98 -14.73 -3.12
N HIS A 221 -8.25 -15.47 -2.27
CA HIS A 221 -7.82 -16.83 -2.60
C HIS A 221 -9.01 -17.74 -2.87
N TRP A 222 -10.06 -17.66 -2.05
CA TRP A 222 -11.25 -18.48 -2.26
C TRP A 222 -11.93 -18.15 -3.59
N LEU A 223 -12.09 -16.85 -3.90
CA LEU A 223 -12.70 -16.36 -5.14
C LEU A 223 -11.93 -16.81 -6.38
N GLN A 224 -10.59 -16.78 -6.34
CA GLN A 224 -9.75 -17.24 -7.43
C GLN A 224 -9.97 -18.72 -7.80
N LEU A 225 -10.34 -19.55 -6.82
CA LEU A 225 -10.63 -20.98 -6.99
C LEU A 225 -12.08 -21.26 -7.45
N GLN A 226 -12.92 -20.24 -7.61
CA GLN A 226 -14.32 -20.38 -8.05
C GLN A 226 -14.46 -20.27 -9.57
N GLY A 227 -15.71 -20.43 -10.05
CA GLY A 227 -16.05 -20.23 -11.47
C GLY A 227 -15.89 -18.77 -11.93
N ALA A 228 -15.93 -18.55 -13.26
CA ALA A 228 -15.55 -17.31 -13.93
C ALA A 228 -16.11 -16.01 -13.31
N PHE A 229 -17.40 -15.99 -12.94
CA PHE A 229 -18.03 -14.82 -12.31
C PHE A 229 -17.33 -14.41 -11.01
N LEU A 230 -17.16 -15.37 -10.08
CA LEU A 230 -16.56 -15.13 -8.77
C LEU A 230 -15.05 -14.94 -8.86
N HIS A 231 -14.38 -15.62 -9.78
CA HIS A 231 -12.96 -15.39 -10.06
C HIS A 231 -12.69 -13.93 -10.44
N GLN A 232 -13.49 -13.39 -11.37
CA GLN A 232 -13.38 -11.99 -11.78
C GLN A 232 -13.74 -11.02 -10.65
N LEU A 233 -14.73 -11.36 -9.81
CA LEU A 233 -15.05 -10.59 -8.61
C LEU A 233 -13.85 -10.55 -7.64
N GLY A 234 -13.08 -11.64 -7.53
CA GLY A 234 -11.83 -11.68 -6.77
C GLY A 234 -10.77 -10.73 -7.32
N ALA A 235 -10.68 -10.58 -8.65
CA ALA A 235 -9.80 -9.60 -9.28
C ALA A 235 -10.23 -8.16 -8.98
N PHE A 236 -11.53 -7.87 -9.01
CA PHE A 236 -12.05 -6.55 -8.62
C PHE A 236 -11.81 -6.24 -7.15
N LEU A 237 -12.07 -7.19 -6.26
CA LEU A 237 -11.77 -7.05 -4.83
C LEU A 237 -10.29 -6.72 -4.58
N GLY A 238 -9.39 -7.40 -5.29
CA GLY A 238 -7.95 -7.14 -5.19
C GLY A 238 -7.56 -5.75 -5.65
N ASP A 239 -8.04 -5.33 -6.82
CA ASP A 239 -7.76 -3.99 -7.38
C ASP A 239 -8.22 -2.89 -6.40
N GLU A 240 -9.41 -3.04 -5.82
CA GLU A 240 -9.96 -2.10 -4.84
C GLU A 240 -9.20 -2.13 -3.50
N TYR A 241 -8.93 -3.31 -2.96
CA TYR A 241 -8.22 -3.47 -1.68
C TYR A 241 -6.83 -2.82 -1.70
N PHE A 242 -6.09 -2.96 -2.79
CA PHE A 242 -4.73 -2.41 -2.91
C PHE A 242 -4.72 -0.90 -3.19
N ARG A 243 -5.75 -0.37 -3.86
CA ARG A 243 -5.86 1.07 -4.17
C ARG A 243 -6.52 1.88 -3.07
N PHE A 244 -7.30 1.27 -2.19
CA PHE A 244 -7.90 1.97 -1.05
C PHE A 244 -6.82 2.42 -0.05
N PRO A 245 -6.84 3.66 0.47
CA PRO A 245 -7.90 4.67 0.40
C PRO A 245 -7.75 5.71 -0.75
N HIS A 246 -6.77 5.56 -1.65
CA HIS A 246 -6.42 6.57 -2.66
C HIS A 246 -7.54 6.97 -3.62
N VAL A 247 -8.60 6.16 -3.71
CA VAL A 247 -9.74 6.36 -4.61
C VAL A 247 -11.05 6.57 -3.84
N SER A 248 -11.03 6.57 -2.51
CA SER A 248 -12.28 6.82 -1.76
C SER A 248 -12.63 8.30 -1.83
N THR A 249 -13.88 8.58 -2.18
CA THR A 249 -14.45 9.93 -2.28
C THR A 249 -15.04 10.38 -0.94
N THR A 250 -15.30 9.44 -0.03
CA THR A 250 -16.02 9.66 1.22
C THR A 250 -15.05 9.65 2.40
N ASN A 251 -15.29 10.49 3.41
CA ASN A 251 -14.47 10.55 4.63
C ASN A 251 -14.76 9.37 5.58
N VAL A 252 -14.28 8.19 5.19
CA VAL A 252 -14.58 6.91 5.84
C VAL A 252 -14.13 6.85 7.30
N GLU A 253 -12.96 7.41 7.65
CA GLU A 253 -12.45 7.41 9.03
C GLU A 253 -13.37 8.20 9.97
N GLU A 254 -13.84 9.35 9.51
CA GLU A 254 -14.78 10.19 10.28
C GLU A 254 -16.14 9.48 10.45
N LEU A 255 -16.71 8.91 9.38
CA LEU A 255 -18.02 8.24 9.43
C LEU A 255 -18.00 6.94 10.24
N ASN A 256 -16.90 6.18 10.17
CA ASN A 256 -16.71 5.00 11.02
C ASN A 256 -16.28 5.35 12.43
N GLY A 257 -15.75 6.55 12.66
CA GLY A 257 -15.16 6.95 13.94
C GLY A 257 -13.93 6.15 14.34
N LEU A 258 -13.26 5.52 13.37
CA LEU A 258 -12.10 4.66 13.59
C LEU A 258 -10.98 5.15 12.67
N ALA A 259 -9.84 5.45 13.28
CA ALA A 259 -8.63 5.74 12.52
C ALA A 259 -8.15 4.46 11.81
N PHE A 260 -7.73 4.59 10.56
CA PHE A 260 -7.09 3.53 9.82
C PHE A 260 -5.81 3.09 10.52
N GLY A 261 -5.60 1.77 10.58
CA GLY A 261 -4.35 1.21 11.08
C GLY A 261 -3.23 1.44 10.07
N ASP A 262 -2.00 1.63 10.56
CA ASP A 262 -0.82 1.67 9.70
C ASP A 262 -0.47 0.25 9.23
N MET A 263 -1.07 -0.14 8.11
CA MET A 263 -0.88 -1.46 7.52
C MET A 263 0.40 -1.56 6.66
N LEU A 264 1.26 -0.53 6.64
CA LEU A 264 2.50 -0.55 5.85
C LEU A 264 3.48 -1.61 6.39
N LEU A 265 3.56 -1.77 7.71
CA LEU A 265 4.39 -2.77 8.36
C LEU A 265 4.01 -4.20 7.91
N VAL A 266 2.70 -4.49 7.92
CA VAL A 266 2.16 -5.78 7.47
C VAL A 266 2.34 -5.96 5.97
N PHE A 267 2.10 -4.91 5.18
CA PHE A 267 2.29 -4.95 3.73
C PHE A 267 3.72 -5.36 3.35
N TRP A 268 4.73 -4.67 3.88
CA TRP A 268 6.12 -4.86 3.48
C TRP A 268 6.77 -6.12 4.07
N SER A 269 6.35 -6.56 5.26
CA SER A 269 6.75 -7.86 5.80
C SER A 269 6.24 -9.01 4.92
N LEU A 270 4.99 -8.95 4.49
CA LEU A 270 4.38 -9.94 3.59
C LEU A 270 4.91 -9.85 2.15
N TYR A 271 5.31 -8.65 1.70
CA TYR A 271 5.98 -8.47 0.41
C TYR A 271 7.32 -9.21 0.36
N ALA A 272 8.13 -9.13 1.43
CA ALA A 272 9.45 -9.76 1.49
C ALA A 272 9.40 -11.29 1.32
N VAL A 273 8.28 -11.92 1.69
CA VAL A 273 8.09 -13.38 1.57
C VAL A 273 7.23 -13.78 0.37
N ASN A 274 6.96 -12.85 -0.55
CA ASN A 274 6.12 -13.05 -1.75
C ASN A 274 4.67 -13.47 -1.45
N TYR A 275 4.14 -13.14 -0.27
CA TYR A 275 2.77 -13.50 0.11
C TYR A 275 1.72 -12.90 -0.84
N TRP A 276 1.99 -11.70 -1.35
CA TRP A 276 1.08 -10.96 -2.24
C TRP A 276 1.09 -11.42 -3.69
N ALA A 277 2.05 -12.25 -4.11
CA ALA A 277 2.26 -12.61 -5.51
C ALA A 277 0.99 -13.18 -6.22
N PRO A 278 0.12 -13.98 -5.58
CA PRO A 278 -1.10 -14.47 -6.22
C PRO A 278 -2.17 -13.39 -6.46
N PHE A 279 -2.08 -12.25 -5.77
CA PHE A 279 -3.14 -11.25 -5.67
C PHE A 279 -2.80 -9.93 -6.36
N MET A 280 -1.51 -9.68 -6.56
CA MET A 280 -0.99 -8.41 -7.02
C MET A 280 -0.19 -8.61 -8.30
N ASN A 281 -0.62 -7.98 -9.37
CA ASN A 281 0.14 -7.93 -10.62
C ASN A 281 1.07 -6.69 -10.64
N ALA A 282 1.98 -6.66 -11.62
CA ALA A 282 2.93 -5.55 -11.77
C ALA A 282 2.25 -4.19 -11.90
N ARG A 283 1.12 -4.11 -12.63
CA ARG A 283 0.38 -2.86 -12.80
C ARG A 283 -0.15 -2.31 -11.48
N VAL A 284 -0.82 -3.15 -10.67
CA VAL A 284 -1.36 -2.74 -9.36
C VAL A 284 -0.22 -2.30 -8.44
N LEU A 285 0.89 -3.06 -8.42
CA LEU A 285 2.07 -2.69 -7.65
C LEU A 285 2.59 -1.31 -8.05
N LEU A 286 2.72 -1.03 -9.35
CA LEU A 286 3.22 0.24 -9.84
C LEU A 286 2.35 1.43 -9.47
N GLU A 287 1.04 1.26 -9.54
CA GLU A 287 0.09 2.32 -9.19
C GLU A 287 0.13 2.65 -7.70
N MET A 288 0.30 1.65 -6.82
CA MET A 288 0.24 1.87 -5.36
C MET A 288 1.59 2.07 -4.67
N VAL A 289 2.69 1.54 -5.23
CA VAL A 289 3.97 1.43 -4.50
C VAL A 289 4.48 2.78 -4.02
N ALA A 290 4.30 3.83 -4.83
CA ALA A 290 4.71 5.18 -4.48
C ALA A 290 4.09 5.62 -3.14
N HIS A 291 2.82 5.30 -2.91
CA HIS A 291 2.10 5.66 -1.69
C HIS A 291 2.42 4.78 -0.48
N LYS A 292 3.15 3.68 -0.68
CA LYS A 292 3.55 2.76 0.40
C LYS A 292 5.01 2.96 0.85
N ILE A 293 5.70 3.98 0.34
CA ILE A 293 7.09 4.28 0.70
C ILE A 293 7.13 5.02 2.04
N SER A 294 7.74 4.41 3.06
CA SER A 294 8.01 5.05 4.34
C SER A 294 9.38 4.62 4.88
N PHE A 295 10.28 5.58 5.08
CA PHE A 295 11.65 5.28 5.56
C PHE A 295 11.67 4.79 7.01
N GLY A 296 10.76 5.28 7.86
CA GLY A 296 10.63 4.80 9.24
C GLY A 296 10.26 3.32 9.28
N VAL A 297 9.19 2.97 8.56
CA VAL A 297 8.70 1.59 8.43
C VAL A 297 9.77 0.67 7.84
N PHE A 298 10.48 1.12 6.80
CA PHE A 298 11.57 0.32 6.21
C PHE A 298 12.68 0.03 7.21
N GLY A 299 13.13 1.03 7.96
CA GLY A 299 14.18 0.86 8.96
C GLY A 299 13.76 -0.09 10.09
N GLU A 300 12.53 0.04 10.57
CA GLU A 300 11.98 -0.83 11.61
C GLU A 300 11.89 -2.29 11.14
N LEU A 301 11.30 -2.53 9.97
CA LEU A 301 11.17 -3.88 9.42
C LEU A 301 12.52 -4.52 9.11
N GLU A 302 13.47 -3.74 8.59
CA GLU A 302 14.81 -4.24 8.31
C GLU A 302 15.48 -4.77 9.59
N VAL A 303 15.26 -4.12 10.73
CA VAL A 303 15.76 -4.60 12.02
C VAL A 303 14.97 -5.83 12.51
N VAL A 304 13.64 -5.77 12.52
CA VAL A 304 12.77 -6.86 13.02
C VAL A 304 13.01 -8.15 12.25
N LEU A 305 13.18 -8.05 10.93
CA LEU A 305 13.35 -9.20 10.05
C LEU A 305 14.83 -9.57 9.80
N GLY A 306 15.77 -8.88 10.43
CA GLY A 306 17.21 -9.15 10.31
C GLY A 306 17.78 -8.92 8.91
N LEU A 307 17.22 -7.97 8.16
CA LEU A 307 17.64 -7.60 6.81
C LEU A 307 18.78 -6.57 6.83
N ARG A 308 19.47 -6.44 5.68
CA ARG A 308 20.45 -5.36 5.50
C ARG A 308 19.75 -4.00 5.45
N GLY A 309 20.39 -3.00 6.03
CA GLY A 309 19.90 -1.62 5.95
C GLY A 309 19.77 -1.16 4.49
N GLY A 310 18.59 -0.67 4.12
CA GLY A 310 18.26 -0.24 2.76
C GLY A 310 17.70 -1.30 1.83
N TYR A 311 17.48 -2.53 2.30
CA TYR A 311 16.87 -3.60 1.51
C TYR A 311 15.56 -3.15 0.82
N TYR A 312 14.61 -2.55 1.54
CA TYR A 312 13.33 -2.16 0.94
C TYR A 312 13.48 -0.99 -0.03
N ARG A 313 14.40 -0.05 0.26
CA ARG A 313 14.71 1.05 -0.67
C ARG A 313 15.26 0.50 -1.99
N GLU A 314 16.14 -0.48 -1.93
CA GLU A 314 16.66 -1.15 -3.13
C GLU A 314 15.54 -1.83 -3.93
N GLN A 315 14.61 -2.54 -3.27
CA GLN A 315 13.44 -3.13 -3.94
C GLN A 315 12.61 -2.06 -4.68
N VAL A 316 12.33 -0.94 -4.02
CA VAL A 316 11.60 0.19 -4.61
C VAL A 316 12.35 0.79 -5.79
N TYR A 317 13.68 0.94 -5.69
CA TYR A 317 14.50 1.38 -6.83
C TYR A 317 14.49 0.38 -7.97
N CYS A 318 14.52 -0.93 -7.72
CA CYS A 318 14.42 -1.95 -8.77
C CYS A 318 13.10 -1.84 -9.54
N ILE A 319 11.98 -1.63 -8.83
CA ILE A 319 10.66 -1.39 -9.46
C ILE A 319 10.73 -0.13 -10.35
N TYR A 320 11.25 0.97 -9.83
CA TYR A 320 11.44 2.19 -10.63
C TYR A 320 12.34 1.96 -11.85
N GLN A 321 13.44 1.24 -11.70
CA GLN A 321 14.39 0.99 -12.78
C GLN A 321 13.78 0.14 -13.90
N TYR A 322 12.91 -0.81 -13.56
CA TYR A 322 12.23 -1.66 -14.53
C TYR A 322 11.13 -0.88 -15.27
N ASP A 323 10.24 -0.19 -14.55
CA ASP A 323 9.03 0.40 -15.14
C ASP A 323 9.10 1.90 -15.44
N LYS A 324 10.17 2.57 -14.98
CA LYS A 324 10.37 4.02 -15.12
C LYS A 324 9.24 4.87 -14.52
N ASN A 325 8.59 4.36 -13.47
CA ASN A 325 7.51 5.08 -12.78
C ASN A 325 8.06 6.22 -11.91
N THR A 326 7.82 7.44 -12.36
CA THR A 326 8.39 8.68 -11.82
C THR A 326 7.88 9.01 -10.42
N ASN A 327 6.64 8.60 -10.12
CA ASN A 327 6.02 8.82 -8.82
C ASN A 327 6.81 8.19 -7.67
N ILE A 328 7.53 7.10 -7.94
CA ILE A 328 8.42 6.46 -6.95
C ILE A 328 9.53 7.44 -6.54
N ILE A 329 10.26 7.99 -7.51
CA ILE A 329 11.38 8.89 -7.25
C ILE A 329 10.90 10.21 -6.65
N VAL A 330 9.77 10.74 -7.13
CA VAL A 330 9.12 11.92 -6.54
C VAL A 330 8.79 11.68 -5.08
N MET A 331 8.14 10.55 -4.74
CA MET A 331 7.77 10.27 -3.36
C MET A 331 8.98 9.98 -2.47
N MET A 332 10.04 9.35 -2.99
CA MET A 332 11.31 9.22 -2.29
C MET A 332 11.88 10.60 -1.93
N MET A 333 11.87 11.57 -2.85
CA MET A 333 12.30 12.94 -2.57
C MET A 333 11.41 13.67 -1.58
N VAL A 334 10.09 13.51 -1.67
CA VAL A 334 9.14 14.07 -0.68
C VAL A 334 9.46 13.56 0.72
N ASN A 335 9.64 12.25 0.88
CA ASN A 335 10.03 11.65 2.15
C ASN A 335 11.38 12.16 2.66
N ILE A 336 12.38 12.34 1.79
CA ILE A 336 13.67 12.95 2.16
C ILE A 336 13.47 14.40 2.66
N MET A 337 12.68 15.21 1.95
CA MET A 337 12.43 16.60 2.33
C MET A 337 11.69 16.71 3.66
N GLN A 338 10.71 15.84 3.89
CA GLN A 338 10.00 15.76 5.17
C GLN A 338 10.95 15.35 6.30
N HIS A 339 11.73 14.29 6.08
CA HIS A 339 12.72 13.81 7.03
C HIS A 339 13.76 14.91 7.35
N ALA A 340 14.17 15.69 6.35
CA ALA A 340 15.16 16.75 6.52
C ALA A 340 14.73 17.84 7.51
N ARG A 341 13.42 18.09 7.68
CA ARG A 341 12.87 19.19 8.49
C ARG A 341 12.84 18.93 10.01
N LYS A 342 13.50 17.88 10.49
CA LYS A 342 13.59 17.55 11.93
C LYS A 342 14.25 18.68 12.74
N LYS A 343 13.69 18.99 13.93
CA LYS A 343 14.34 19.86 14.92
C LYS A 343 15.49 19.09 15.58
N LEU A 344 16.65 19.73 15.69
CA LEU A 344 17.90 19.11 16.17
C LEU A 344 18.36 19.86 17.42
N ALA A 345 18.72 19.11 18.47
CA ALA A 345 19.08 19.69 19.77
C ALA A 345 20.59 19.86 19.97
N SER A 346 21.43 19.14 19.21
CA SER A 346 22.89 19.17 19.34
C SER A 346 23.60 19.12 18.00
N TYR A 347 24.89 19.49 17.99
CA TYR A 347 25.73 19.38 16.79
C TYR A 347 25.95 17.94 16.35
N GLU A 348 26.10 16.99 17.29
CA GLU A 348 26.26 15.58 16.96
C GLU A 348 24.99 14.99 16.33
N GLU A 349 23.82 15.32 16.87
CA GLU A 349 22.54 14.93 16.28
C GLU A 349 22.39 15.54 14.89
N ALA A 350 22.76 16.82 14.72
CA ALA A 350 22.74 17.49 13.43
C ALA A 350 23.67 16.82 12.41
N TYR A 351 24.87 16.41 12.82
CA TYR A 351 25.78 15.67 11.96
C TYR A 351 25.20 14.33 11.51
N GLY A 352 24.69 13.53 12.44
CA GLY A 352 24.05 12.25 12.11
C GLY A 352 22.88 12.44 11.14
N HIS A 353 22.05 13.43 11.41
CA HIS A 353 20.89 13.79 10.58
C HIS A 353 21.27 14.22 9.17
N PHE A 354 22.18 15.18 9.01
CA PHE A 354 22.58 15.66 7.68
C PHE A 354 23.43 14.65 6.90
N LYS A 355 24.20 13.81 7.59
CA LYS A 355 24.91 12.69 6.97
C LYS A 355 23.92 11.69 6.38
N GLU A 356 22.84 11.40 7.10
CA GLU A 356 21.79 10.50 6.64
C GLU A 356 21.02 11.09 5.45
N ILE A 357 20.61 12.37 5.52
CA ILE A 357 19.97 13.04 4.38
C ILE A 357 20.89 13.03 3.15
N TYR A 358 22.17 13.35 3.33
CA TYR A 358 23.15 13.30 2.24
C TYR A 358 23.22 11.91 1.60
N ARG A 359 23.23 10.84 2.42
CA ARG A 359 23.21 9.46 1.95
C ARG A 359 21.94 9.16 1.14
N LEU A 360 20.76 9.53 1.65
CA LEU A 360 19.48 9.29 0.99
C LEU A 360 19.38 10.03 -0.36
N VAL A 361 19.82 11.28 -0.43
CA VAL A 361 19.82 12.05 -1.69
C VAL A 361 20.79 11.46 -2.68
N LEU A 362 21.99 11.07 -2.22
CA LEU A 362 22.97 10.40 -3.07
C LEU A 362 22.41 9.10 -3.65
N GLU A 363 21.67 8.32 -2.86
CA GLU A 363 20.98 7.11 -3.31
C GLU A 363 19.93 7.41 -4.38
N VAL A 364 19.07 8.41 -4.16
CA VAL A 364 18.06 8.80 -5.16
C VAL A 364 18.75 9.21 -6.46
N VAL A 365 19.74 10.11 -6.39
CA VAL A 365 20.42 10.61 -7.59
C VAL A 365 21.11 9.48 -8.34
N ARG A 366 21.80 8.56 -7.67
CA ARG A 366 22.44 7.41 -8.32
C ARG A 366 21.46 6.46 -8.99
N ASN A 367 20.27 6.29 -8.42
CA ASN A 367 19.27 5.39 -8.98
C ASN A 367 18.40 6.05 -10.04
N TRP A 368 18.28 7.38 -10.04
CA TRP A 368 17.47 8.16 -10.97
C TRP A 368 18.25 8.63 -12.20
N LEU A 369 19.41 9.23 -11.98
CA LEU A 369 20.15 9.99 -12.98
C LEU A 369 20.63 9.17 -14.19
N PRO A 370 21.09 7.90 -14.04
CA PRO A 370 21.51 7.08 -15.19
C PRO A 370 20.37 6.74 -16.16
N TYR A 371 19.12 6.81 -15.70
CA TYR A 371 17.97 6.28 -16.45
C TYR A 371 17.14 7.35 -17.14
N TYR A 372 17.47 8.64 -16.97
CA TYR A 372 16.80 9.72 -17.68
C TYR A 372 17.76 10.53 -18.54
N ASN A 373 17.50 10.45 -19.85
CA ASN A 373 18.07 11.33 -20.86
C ASN A 373 17.31 12.68 -20.86
N ARG A 374 17.83 13.69 -21.58
CA ARG A 374 17.28 15.05 -21.80
C ARG A 374 15.76 15.12 -22.12
N ARG A 375 15.14 14.01 -22.54
CA ARG A 375 13.73 13.93 -22.96
C ARG A 375 12.73 13.71 -21.82
N PHE A 376 13.16 13.65 -20.57
CA PHE A 376 12.27 13.41 -19.44
C PHE A 376 11.57 14.69 -18.96
N ARG A 377 10.23 14.71 -19.00
CA ARG A 377 9.41 15.90 -18.73
C ARG A 377 9.54 16.41 -17.29
N ASP A 378 9.75 15.52 -16.32
CA ASP A 378 9.77 15.90 -14.89
C ASP A 378 11.19 16.08 -14.33
N ASN A 379 12.23 16.06 -15.18
CA ASN A 379 13.62 16.30 -14.75
C ASN A 379 13.74 17.62 -14.00
N ARG A 380 13.03 18.65 -14.50
CA ARG A 380 13.02 19.97 -13.89
C ARG A 380 12.55 19.94 -12.44
N VAL A 381 11.44 19.26 -12.14
CA VAL A 381 10.88 19.16 -10.79
C VAL A 381 11.86 18.47 -9.84
N MET A 382 12.54 17.43 -10.32
CA MET A 382 13.54 16.70 -9.55
C MET A 382 14.77 17.55 -9.23
N PHE A 383 15.35 18.22 -10.22
CA PHE A 383 16.48 19.12 -10.02
C PHE A 383 16.10 20.31 -9.10
N GLU A 384 14.92 20.89 -9.28
CA GLU A 384 14.41 21.95 -8.40
C GLU A 384 14.24 21.47 -6.96
N SER A 385 13.73 20.25 -6.75
CA SER A 385 13.59 19.65 -5.42
C SER A 385 14.95 19.45 -4.74
N ILE A 386 15.94 18.96 -5.48
CA ILE A 386 17.32 18.82 -4.98
C ILE A 386 17.92 20.20 -4.67
N ALA A 387 17.67 21.20 -5.51
CA ALA A 387 18.15 22.56 -5.29
C ALA A 387 17.52 23.22 -4.04
N GLN A 388 16.23 22.98 -3.78
CA GLN A 388 15.56 23.40 -2.55
C GLN A 388 16.16 22.72 -1.31
N LEU A 389 16.39 21.41 -1.38
CA LEU A 389 17.02 20.67 -0.29
C LEU A 389 18.44 21.15 -0.01
N ARG A 390 19.24 21.40 -1.07
CA ARG A 390 20.54 22.05 -0.98
C ARG A 390 20.43 23.41 -0.28
N GLY A 391 19.49 24.26 -0.70
CA GLY A 391 19.25 25.57 -0.08
C GLY A 391 18.92 25.47 1.41
N TYR A 392 18.23 24.41 1.82
CA TYR A 392 17.94 24.14 3.23
C TYR A 392 19.15 23.60 4.01
N MET A 393 19.91 22.67 3.43
CA MET A 393 21.00 21.95 4.11
C MET A 393 22.29 22.76 4.16
N MET A 394 22.70 23.39 3.06
CA MET A 394 24.03 23.98 2.93
C MET A 394 24.34 25.08 3.94
N PRO A 395 23.42 26.03 4.25
CA PRO A 395 23.68 27.04 5.28
C PRO A 395 23.90 26.42 6.67
N LYS A 396 23.24 25.30 6.96
CA LYS A 396 23.38 24.60 8.25
C LYS A 396 24.68 23.81 8.32
N LEU A 397 25.05 23.14 7.23
CA LEU A 397 26.32 22.43 7.11
C LEU A 397 27.52 23.37 7.18
N GLU A 398 27.37 24.60 6.68
CA GLU A 398 28.38 25.65 6.79
C GLU A 398 28.61 26.06 8.25
N ILE A 399 27.55 26.25 9.04
CA ILE A 399 27.70 26.50 10.48
C ILE A 399 28.36 25.32 11.20
N LEU A 400 28.05 24.09 10.77
CA LEU A 400 28.62 22.89 11.36
C LEU A 400 30.10 22.68 11.02
N CYS A 401 30.60 23.16 9.88
CA CYS A 401 31.95 22.83 9.44
C CYS A 401 33.04 23.31 10.40
N ASP A 402 32.76 24.39 11.14
CA ASP A 402 33.68 24.97 12.11
C ASP A 402 33.79 24.14 13.42
N GLN A 403 32.95 23.12 13.59
CA GLN A 403 32.90 22.30 14.80
C GLN A 403 33.81 21.06 14.76
N GLY A 404 34.55 20.84 13.65
CA GLY A 404 35.58 19.82 13.55
C GLY A 404 35.68 19.11 12.20
N ASP A 405 36.74 18.33 12.01
CA ASP A 405 37.12 17.72 10.73
C ASP A 405 36.01 16.87 10.10
N GLN A 406 35.26 16.11 10.90
CA GLN A 406 34.17 15.27 10.39
C GLN A 406 33.04 16.09 9.77
N TYR A 407 32.74 17.25 10.34
CA TYR A 407 31.70 18.17 9.87
C TYR A 407 32.17 18.89 8.61
N MET A 408 33.42 19.35 8.60
CA MET A 408 34.04 19.95 7.41
C MET A 408 34.05 18.98 6.23
N LYS A 409 34.38 17.71 6.47
CA LYS A 409 34.33 16.66 5.44
C LYS A 409 32.91 16.49 4.86
N LEU A 410 31.89 16.49 5.71
CA LEU A 410 30.49 16.39 5.26
C LEU A 410 30.08 17.60 4.44
N TYR A 411 30.44 18.81 4.87
CA TYR A 411 30.17 20.06 4.12
C TYR A 411 30.83 20.05 2.75
N VAL A 412 32.14 19.74 2.66
CA VAL A 412 32.88 19.71 1.39
C VAL A 412 32.31 18.65 0.43
N ASN A 413 32.00 17.45 0.93
CA ASN A 413 31.41 16.38 0.12
C ASN A 413 30.02 16.77 -0.39
N SER A 414 29.18 17.34 0.47
CA SER A 414 27.83 17.79 0.11
C SER A 414 27.90 18.91 -0.92
N LYS A 415 28.76 19.91 -0.71
CA LYS A 415 28.98 21.03 -1.63
C LYS A 415 29.42 20.56 -3.02
N GLY A 416 30.39 19.63 -3.09
CA GLY A 416 30.87 19.07 -4.35
C GLY A 416 29.79 18.24 -5.07
N PHE A 417 29.03 17.45 -4.32
CA PHE A 417 27.91 16.67 -4.84
C PHE A 417 26.82 17.57 -5.42
N PHE A 418 26.25 18.47 -4.62
CA PHE A 418 25.15 19.32 -5.05
C PHE A 418 25.55 20.18 -6.26
N ARG A 419 26.75 20.77 -6.25
CA ARG A 419 27.26 21.53 -7.39
C ARG A 419 27.32 20.69 -8.67
N THR A 420 27.74 19.44 -8.57
CA THR A 420 27.79 18.54 -9.73
C THR A 420 26.39 18.26 -10.24
N VAL A 421 25.43 17.99 -9.34
CA VAL A 421 24.03 17.78 -9.71
C VAL A 421 23.41 19.03 -10.36
N ASP A 422 23.74 20.24 -9.89
CA ASP A 422 23.30 21.48 -10.51
C ASP A 422 23.82 21.63 -11.94
N VAL A 423 25.11 21.34 -12.17
CA VAL A 423 25.72 21.41 -13.52
C VAL A 423 25.06 20.40 -14.45
N ILE A 424 24.83 19.17 -13.99
CA ILE A 424 24.09 18.16 -14.76
C ILE A 424 22.65 18.62 -15.01
N GLY A 425 22.00 19.25 -14.03
CA GLY A 425 20.68 19.85 -14.17
C GLY A 425 20.61 20.92 -15.25
N CYS A 426 21.59 21.83 -15.29
CA CYS A 426 21.73 22.81 -16.36
C CYS A 426 21.88 22.13 -17.72
N TYR A 427 22.77 21.15 -17.84
CA TYR A 427 22.95 20.39 -19.09
C TYR A 427 21.65 19.69 -19.56
N CYS A 428 20.88 19.15 -18.63
CA CYS A 428 19.66 18.40 -18.93
C CYS A 428 18.46 19.30 -19.25
N THR A 429 18.40 20.52 -18.71
CA THR A 429 17.20 21.39 -18.79
C THR A 429 17.42 22.67 -19.61
N MET A 430 18.63 23.24 -19.60
CA MET A 430 19.01 24.48 -20.27
C MET A 430 20.44 24.34 -20.83
N PRO A 431 20.67 23.45 -21.82
CA PRO A 431 22.02 23.15 -22.33
C PRO A 431 22.73 24.37 -22.90
N ASP A 432 21.98 25.37 -23.40
CA ASP A 432 22.52 26.59 -23.98
C ASP A 432 23.02 27.59 -22.92
N ASN A 433 22.73 27.36 -21.63
CA ASN A 433 23.11 28.23 -20.52
C ASN A 433 24.11 27.53 -19.60
N LYS A 434 25.36 27.43 -20.05
CA LYS A 434 26.44 26.76 -19.32
C LYS A 434 26.88 27.60 -18.10
N PRO A 435 26.80 27.07 -16.87
CA PRO A 435 27.22 27.79 -15.68
C PRO A 435 28.75 27.90 -15.62
N ASN A 436 29.28 28.86 -14.86
CA ASN A 436 30.74 28.98 -14.65
C ASN A 436 31.27 27.83 -13.75
N ILE A 437 32.08 26.95 -14.34
CA ILE A 437 32.60 25.74 -13.69
C ILE A 437 34.05 25.96 -13.27
N SER A 438 34.31 26.02 -11.95
CA SER A 438 35.65 26.30 -11.44
C SER A 438 36.61 25.09 -11.50
N SER A 439 36.10 23.88 -11.79
CA SER A 439 36.92 22.68 -11.97
C SER A 439 36.13 21.61 -12.71
N VAL A 440 36.34 21.54 -14.03
CA VAL A 440 35.70 20.56 -14.93
C VAL A 440 36.01 19.13 -14.48
N ASP A 441 37.27 18.82 -14.17
CA ASP A 441 37.70 17.48 -13.73
C ASP A 441 36.98 16.98 -12.47
N LYS A 442 36.72 17.87 -11.50
CA LYS A 442 36.02 17.50 -10.27
C LYS A 442 34.56 17.16 -10.57
N VAL A 443 33.90 17.96 -11.41
CA VAL A 443 32.51 17.72 -11.84
C VAL A 443 32.42 16.41 -12.62
N ALA A 444 33.31 16.19 -13.59
CA ALA A 444 33.35 14.95 -14.39
C ALA A 444 33.54 13.71 -13.49
N LYS A 445 34.51 13.74 -12.56
CA LYS A 445 34.75 12.62 -11.61
C LYS A 445 33.54 12.32 -10.73
N VAL A 446 32.82 13.34 -10.28
CA VAL A 446 31.62 13.14 -9.46
C VAL A 446 30.46 12.65 -10.33
N ALA A 447 30.26 13.18 -11.54
CA ALA A 447 29.22 12.74 -12.47
C ALA A 447 29.35 11.25 -12.82
N VAL A 448 30.57 10.78 -13.12
CA VAL A 448 30.84 9.36 -13.36
C VAL A 448 30.52 8.51 -12.11
N LYS A 449 30.85 8.98 -10.91
CA LYS A 449 30.47 8.30 -9.64
C LYS A 449 28.96 8.29 -9.37
N LEU A 450 28.19 9.13 -10.05
CA LEU A 450 26.74 9.14 -10.01
C LEU A 450 26.12 8.29 -11.13
N GLY A 451 26.94 7.64 -11.97
CA GLY A 451 26.48 6.87 -13.11
C GLY A 451 26.00 7.73 -14.29
N PHE A 452 26.43 8.99 -14.34
CA PHE A 452 26.14 9.90 -15.46
C PHE A 452 27.41 10.08 -16.31
N ASP A 453 27.71 9.06 -17.11
CA ASP A 453 28.88 8.93 -17.98
C ASP A 453 28.54 9.17 -19.46
N ASN A 454 27.60 10.10 -19.72
CA ASN A 454 27.22 10.46 -21.08
C ASN A 454 28.35 11.22 -21.79
N THR A 455 28.82 10.70 -22.91
CA THR A 455 29.85 11.32 -23.75
C THR A 455 29.47 12.74 -24.18
N ASP A 456 28.21 12.98 -24.54
CA ASP A 456 27.70 14.30 -24.94
C ASP A 456 27.76 15.30 -23.79
N PHE A 457 27.57 14.84 -22.54
CA PHE A 457 27.73 15.68 -21.36
C PHE A 457 29.18 16.05 -21.14
N LEU A 458 30.10 15.08 -21.26
CA LEU A 458 31.53 15.35 -21.10
C LEU A 458 32.03 16.32 -22.17
N TYR A 459 31.61 16.18 -23.43
CA TYR A 459 31.92 17.14 -24.49
C TYR A 459 31.38 18.53 -24.16
N TRP A 460 30.09 18.64 -23.82
CA TRP A 460 29.50 19.92 -23.41
C TRP A 460 30.21 20.55 -22.22
N LEU A 461 30.67 19.74 -21.26
CA LEU A 461 31.42 20.20 -20.11
C LEU A 461 32.76 20.85 -20.50
N HIS A 462 33.42 20.29 -21.52
CA HIS A 462 34.71 20.75 -22.04
C HIS A 462 34.61 21.82 -23.14
N GLU A 463 33.44 22.03 -23.76
CA GLU A 463 33.26 22.88 -24.96
C GLU A 463 33.54 24.39 -24.78
N ASP A 464 33.97 24.86 -23.60
CA ASP A 464 34.37 26.27 -23.36
C ASP A 464 35.51 26.38 -22.32
N THR A 465 36.43 25.40 -22.33
CA THR A 465 37.69 25.44 -21.54
C THR A 465 38.90 25.86 -22.36
#